data_AF-A0A7C5XWY9-F1
#
_entry.id   AF-A0A7C5XWY9-F1
#
_cell.length_a   1.000
_cell.length_b   1.000
_cell.length_c   1.000
_cell.angle_alpha   90.00
_cell.angle_beta   90.00
_cell.angle_gamma   90.00
#
_symmetry.space_group_name_H-M   'P 1'
#
loop_
_entity.id
_entity.type
_entity.pdbx_description
1 polymer ?
#
loop_
_entity_poly.entity_id
_entity_poly.type
_entity_poly.pdbx_seq_one_letter_code
_entity_poly.pdbx_strand_id
1 'polypeptide(L)'
;MGNFPWFDQMLFVVLPYVALVLFFLVTIQRYRAQRFTYSSLSSQFLENREHFWGVVPFHYGVLAVLTGHVAAWLLPKQILAFNARPVRLYTLEITGLTLGL
;
A
#
# COMPACT_ATOMS: atom_id res chain seq x y z
N MET A 1 11.03 -30.87 7.36
CA MET A 1 11.39 -29.44 7.24
C MET A 1 10.98 -28.77 8.54
N GLY A 2 11.91 -28.18 9.28
CA GLY A 2 11.64 -27.68 10.62
C GLY A 2 10.66 -26.51 10.60
N ASN A 3 9.56 -26.62 11.33
CA ASN A 3 8.75 -25.45 11.68
C ASN A 3 9.60 -24.60 12.61
N PHE A 4 9.98 -23.40 12.18
CA PHE A 4 10.70 -22.43 12.98
C PHE A 4 9.69 -21.39 13.50
N PRO A 5 8.93 -21.67 14.57
CA PRO A 5 7.83 -20.82 15.03
C PRO A 5 8.27 -19.39 15.40
N TRP A 6 9.54 -19.23 15.77
CA TRP A 6 10.14 -17.92 16.02
C TRP A 6 10.24 -17.05 14.76
N PHE A 7 10.37 -17.63 13.57
CA PHE A 7 10.41 -16.86 12.32
C PHE A 7 9.05 -16.24 12.02
N ASP A 8 7.97 -17.01 12.15
CA ASP A 8 6.60 -16.51 11.98
C ASP A 8 6.28 -15.43 13.01
N GLN A 9 6.66 -15.67 14.27
CA GLN A 9 6.47 -14.69 15.34
C GLN A 9 7.27 -13.42 15.09
N MET A 10 8.48 -13.51 14.53
CA MET A 10 9.28 -12.34 14.17
C MET A 10 8.65 -11.55 13.02
N LEU A 11 8.18 -12.22 11.96
CA LEU A 11 7.63 -11.55 10.77
C LEU A 11 6.24 -10.95 10.97
N PHE A 12 5.34 -11.67 11.66
CA PHE A 12 3.93 -11.29 11.73
C PHE A 12 3.54 -10.67 13.08
N VAL A 13 4.38 -10.81 14.12
CA VAL A 13 4.16 -10.16 15.41
C VAL A 13 5.16 -9.03 15.62
N VAL A 14 6.46 -9.30 15.61
CA VAL A 14 7.46 -8.28 16.00
C VAL A 14 7.63 -7.20 14.93
N LEU A 15 7.89 -7.59 13.69
CA LEU A 15 8.20 -6.68 12.58
C LEU A 15 7.13 -5.59 12.35
N PRO A 16 5.81 -5.89 12.35
CA PRO A 16 4.79 -4.86 12.11
C PRO A 16 4.79 -3.76 13.19
N TYR A 17 4.96 -4.12 14.47
CA TYR A 17 5.02 -3.12 15.53
C TYR A 17 6.28 -2.27 15.45
N VAL A 18 7.44 -2.88 15.16
CA VAL A 18 8.69 -2.14 14.97
C VAL A 18 8.56 -1.18 13.77
N ALA A 19 8.00 -1.65 12.65
CA ALA A 19 7.78 -0.83 11.47
C ALA A 19 6.87 0.36 11.75
N LEU A 20 5.76 0.18 12.47
CA LEU A 20 4.86 1.27 12.85
C LEU A 20 5.51 2.28 13.80
N VAL A 21 6.21 1.80 14.83
CA VAL A 21 6.91 2.66 15.78
C VAL A 21 7.96 3.52 15.06
N LEU A 22 8.78 2.91 14.20
CA LEU A 22 9.77 3.63 13.40
C LEU A 22 9.10 4.60 12.42
N PHE A 23 8.05 4.17 11.72
CA PHE A 23 7.29 5.00 10.80
C PHE A 23 6.83 6.30 11.46
N PHE A 24 6.16 6.23 12.62
CA PHE A 24 5.70 7.44 13.30
C PHE A 24 6.85 8.27 13.88
N LEU A 25 7.78 7.66 14.63
CA LEU A 25 8.84 8.41 15.30
C LEU A 25 9.77 9.11 14.31
N VAL A 26 10.25 8.39 13.29
CA VAL A 26 11.17 8.93 12.29
C VAL A 26 10.47 9.95 11.40
N THR A 27 9.21 9.72 11.02
CA THR A 27 8.46 10.70 10.21
C THR A 27 8.25 12.00 10.97
N ILE A 28 7.84 11.94 12.24
CA ILE A 28 7.66 13.14 13.08
C ILE A 28 8.99 13.85 13.31
N GLN A 29 10.05 13.11 13.64
CA GLN A 29 11.38 13.67 13.87
C GLN A 29 11.92 14.35 12.61
N ARG A 30 11.86 13.70 11.44
CA ARG A 30 12.30 14.27 10.15
C ARG A 30 11.47 15.49 9.77
N TYR A 31 10.15 15.44 9.94
CA TYR A 31 9.28 16.59 9.65
C TYR A 31 9.60 17.79 10.55
N ARG A 32 9.97 17.57 11.82
CA ARG A 32 10.32 18.68 12.74
C ARG A 32 11.72 19.23 12.52
N ALA A 33 12.71 18.35 12.32
CA ALA A 33 14.12 18.73 12.23
C ALA A 33 14.57 19.15 10.83
N GLN A 34 14.00 18.56 9.78
CA GLN A 34 14.49 18.67 8.39
C GLN A 34 13.38 19.05 7.40
N ARG A 35 12.57 20.06 7.75
CA ARG A 35 11.41 20.52 6.96
C ARG A 35 11.71 20.76 5.48
N PHE A 36 12.86 21.37 5.16
CA PHE A 36 13.25 21.66 3.77
C PHE A 36 13.46 20.40 2.92
N THR A 37 13.72 19.24 3.53
CA THR A 37 13.86 17.96 2.80
C THR A 37 12.53 17.24 2.59
N TYR A 38 11.43 17.75 3.14
CA TYR A 38 10.11 17.13 3.07
C TYR A 38 9.35 17.65 1.84
N SER A 39 9.66 17.07 0.68
CA SER A 39 9.08 17.41 -0.63
C SER A 39 9.00 16.15 -1.49
N SER A 40 8.25 16.20 -2.59
CA SER A 40 8.10 15.08 -3.54
C SER A 40 9.36 14.81 -4.38
N LEU A 41 10.36 15.71 -4.36
CA LEU A 41 11.60 15.59 -5.13
C LEU A 41 11.35 15.28 -6.61
N SER A 42 10.46 16.05 -7.25
CA SER A 42 10.06 15.83 -8.65
C SER A 42 11.25 15.88 -9.61
N SER A 43 11.38 14.85 -10.45
CA SER A 43 12.36 14.79 -11.55
C SER A 43 11.78 15.24 -12.89
N GLN A 44 10.50 15.65 -12.94
CA GLN A 44 9.80 16.04 -14.16
C GLN A 44 10.47 17.19 -14.93
N PHE A 45 11.22 18.05 -14.22
CA PHE A 45 12.01 19.11 -14.85
C PHE A 45 13.20 18.56 -15.66
N LEU A 46 13.83 17.48 -15.18
CA LEU A 46 14.97 16.84 -15.84
C LEU A 46 14.52 15.90 -16.95
N GLU A 47 13.36 15.26 -16.79
CA GLU A 47 12.80 14.35 -17.78
C GLU A 47 11.27 14.48 -17.83
N ASN A 48 10.75 15.02 -18.92
CA ASN A 48 9.30 15.26 -19.08
C ASN A 48 8.64 14.25 -20.04
N ARG A 49 9.38 13.79 -21.06
CA ARG A 49 8.82 12.98 -22.17
C ARG A 49 8.22 11.65 -21.70
N GLU A 50 8.93 10.91 -20.87
CA GLU A 50 8.50 9.59 -20.39
C GLU A 50 7.87 9.64 -18.99
N HIS A 51 8.22 10.66 -18.18
CA HIS A 51 7.81 10.75 -16.79
C HIS A 51 6.28 10.81 -16.61
N PHE A 52 5.56 11.46 -17.52
CA PHE A 52 4.10 11.52 -17.47
C PHE A 52 3.47 10.12 -17.55
N TRP A 53 3.92 9.30 -18.52
CA TRP A 53 3.35 7.98 -18.80
C TRP A 53 3.70 6.94 -17.74
N GLY A 54 4.81 7.11 -17.01
CA GLY A 54 5.12 6.27 -15.85
C GLY A 54 4.37 6.73 -14.60
N VAL A 55 4.52 8.00 -14.24
CA VAL A 55 4.12 8.49 -12.91
C VAL A 55 2.62 8.68 -12.78
N VAL A 56 1.92 9.16 -13.82
CA VAL A 56 0.48 9.42 -13.72
C VAL A 56 -0.34 8.14 -13.61
N PRO A 57 -0.17 7.11 -14.47
CA PRO A 57 -0.87 5.84 -14.30
C PRO A 57 -0.49 5.15 -12.98
N PHE A 58 0.77 5.23 -12.56
CA PHE A 58 1.20 4.70 -11.26
C PHE A 58 0.43 5.33 -10.10
N HIS A 59 0.28 6.67 -10.08
CA HIS A 59 -0.47 7.36 -9.01
C HIS A 59 -1.94 6.96 -9.00
N TYR A 60 -2.59 6.86 -10.16
CA TYR A 60 -3.97 6.38 -10.22
C TYR A 60 -4.10 4.93 -9.73
N GLY A 61 -3.18 4.05 -10.13
CA GLY A 61 -3.13 2.66 -9.69
C GLY A 61 -2.95 2.55 -8.17
N VAL A 62 -1.92 3.17 -7.61
CA VAL A 62 -1.62 3.08 -6.17
C VAL A 62 -2.73 3.69 -5.31
N LEU A 63 -3.38 4.77 -5.76
CA LEU A 63 -4.51 5.36 -5.05
C LEU A 63 -5.75 4.45 -5.08
N ALA A 64 -6.03 3.80 -6.21
CA ALA A 64 -7.12 2.83 -6.31
C ALA A 64 -6.90 1.63 -5.37
N VAL A 65 -5.69 1.06 -5.37
CA VAL A 65 -5.31 -0.07 -4.51
C VAL A 65 -5.38 0.31 -3.03
N LEU A 66 -4.78 1.44 -2.66
CA LEU A 66 -4.76 1.92 -1.28
C LEU A 66 -6.19 2.16 -0.78
N THR A 67 -7.05 2.76 -1.60
CA THR A 67 -8.46 2.98 -1.26
C THR A 67 -9.19 1.65 -1.06
N GLY A 68 -8.96 0.67 -1.94
CA GLY A 68 -9.51 -0.68 -1.79
C GLY A 68 -9.08 -1.35 -0.48
N HIS A 69 -7.79 -1.27 -0.13
CA HIS A 69 -7.26 -1.81 1.13
C HIS A 69 -7.87 -1.13 2.36
N VAL A 70 -7.92 0.21 2.36
CA VAL A 70 -8.51 0.98 3.46
C VAL A 70 -10.00 0.66 3.61
N ALA A 71 -10.76 0.60 2.52
CA ALA A 71 -12.18 0.24 2.55
C ALA A 71 -12.42 -1.19 3.07
N ALA A 72 -11.61 -2.16 2.62
CA ALA A 72 -11.68 -3.54 3.07
C ALA A 72 -11.37 -3.68 4.57
N TRP A 73 -10.37 -2.94 5.06
CA TRP A 73 -10.01 -2.94 6.48
C TRP A 73 -11.07 -2.26 7.36
N LEU A 74 -11.64 -1.14 6.91
CA LEU A 74 -12.64 -0.39 7.68
C LEU A 74 -14.04 -1.04 7.67
N LEU A 75 -14.44 -1.69 6.57
CA LEU A 75 -15.80 -2.21 6.36
C LEU A 75 -15.81 -3.71 5.99
N PRO A 76 -15.18 -4.60 6.78
CA PRO A 76 -14.96 -5.99 6.38
C PRO A 76 -16.27 -6.75 6.16
N LYS A 77 -17.27 -6.56 7.02
CA LYS A 77 -18.56 -7.28 6.91
C LYS A 77 -19.33 -6.88 5.66
N GLN A 78 -19.32 -5.60 5.32
CA GLN A 78 -20.01 -5.05 4.17
C GLN A 78 -19.34 -5.51 2.87
N ILE A 79 -18.01 -5.52 2.83
CA ILE A 79 -17.25 -6.03 1.68
C ILE A 79 -17.45 -7.53 1.50
N LEU A 80 -17.46 -8.32 2.57
CA LEU A 80 -17.78 -9.75 2.51
C LEU A 80 -19.22 -10.00 2.05
N ALA A 81 -20.19 -9.27 2.60
CA ALA A 81 -21.61 -9.39 2.21
C ALA A 81 -21.84 -8.95 0.75
N PHE A 82 -21.13 -7.92 0.31
CA PHE A 82 -21.04 -7.58 -1.11
C PHE A 82 -20.49 -8.83 -1.80
N ASN A 83 -19.26 -9.27 -1.57
CA ASN A 83 -18.62 -10.36 -2.33
C ASN A 83 -19.24 -11.76 -2.16
N ALA A 84 -20.27 -11.92 -1.33
CA ALA A 84 -21.03 -13.16 -1.20
C ALA A 84 -21.68 -13.64 -2.52
N ARG A 85 -21.89 -12.76 -3.51
CA ARG A 85 -22.36 -13.16 -4.85
C ARG A 85 -21.17 -13.58 -5.73
N PRO A 86 -21.06 -14.85 -6.17
CA PRO A 86 -19.87 -15.38 -6.86
C PRO A 86 -19.45 -14.59 -8.10
N VAL A 87 -20.41 -14.12 -8.90
CA VAL A 87 -20.12 -13.34 -10.12
C VAL A 87 -19.29 -12.09 -9.81
N ARG A 88 -19.62 -11.38 -8.73
CA ARG A 88 -18.93 -10.15 -8.34
C ARG A 88 -17.57 -10.42 -7.72
N LEU A 89 -17.46 -11.50 -6.95
CA LEU A 89 -16.17 -11.96 -6.42
C LEU A 89 -15.20 -12.29 -7.55
N TYR A 90 -15.61 -13.15 -8.50
CA TYR A 90 -14.75 -13.53 -9.62
C TYR A 90 -14.41 -12.36 -10.52
N THR A 91 -15.33 -11.42 -10.73
CA THR A 91 -15.03 -10.20 -11.49
C THR A 91 -13.94 -9.39 -10.79
N LEU A 92 -14.02 -9.21 -9.46
CA LEU A 92 -12.99 -8.52 -8.67
C LEU A 92 -11.65 -9.25 -8.68
N GLU A 93 -11.62 -10.57 -8.50
CA GLU A 93 -10.39 -11.36 -8.52
C GLU A 93 -9.72 -11.34 -9.89
N ILE A 94 -10.48 -11.56 -10.97
CA ILE A 94 -9.95 -11.56 -12.34
C ILE A 94 -9.44 -10.17 -12.73
N THR A 95 -10.19 -9.12 -12.41
CA THR A 95 -9.75 -7.75 -12.69
C THR A 95 -8.52 -7.37 -11.87
N GLY A 96 -8.46 -7.76 -10.59
CA GLY A 96 -7.27 -7.57 -9.75
C GLY A 96 -6.04 -8.25 -10.35
N LEU A 97 -6.13 -9.55 -10.61
CA LEU A 97 -5.03 -10.34 -11.19
C LEU A 97 -4.58 -9.81 -12.56
N THR A 98 -5.52 -9.40 -13.41
CA THR A 98 -5.20 -8.87 -14.75
C THR A 98 -4.51 -7.51 -14.68
N LEU A 99 -4.89 -6.67 -13.70
CA LEU A 99 -4.30 -5.34 -13.50
C LEU A 99 -3.02 -5.39 -12.64
N GLY A 100 -2.62 -6.57 -12.17
CA GLY A 100 -1.47 -6.74 -11.27
C GLY A 100 -1.70 -6.13 -9.88
N LEU A 101 -2.96 -6.09 -9.43
CA LEU A 101 -3.39 -5.63 -8.09
C LEU A 101 -3.65 -6.83 -7.18
#